data_AF-A0A536NMB8-F1
#
_entry.id   AF-A0A536NMB8-F1
#
_cell.length_a   1.000
_cell.length_b   1.000
_cell.length_c   1.000
_cell.angle_alpha   90.00
_cell.angle_beta   90.00
_cell.angle_gamma   90.00
#
_symmetry.space_group_name_H-M   'P 1'
#
loop_
_entity.id
_entity.type
_entity.pdbx_description
1 polymer ?
#
loop_
_entity_poly.entity_id
_entity_poly.type
_entity_poly.pdbx_seq_one_letter_code
_entity_poly.pdbx_strand_id
1 'polypeptide(L)'
;MASTVAVRPRSSPAIPAAALGSLLFPAGIFAWLLTHPQVDPSLVVPRQHFFIVSAVSLLAFGLAALLAIASVQIAQYRVLFLCLGFMAMGGIFTVHGIDTPGILVVGETASYAGAVVGVSAYLSLFVPALFFAASYTPLTAAFERRLPFSPAGWLIVLLATALLIYGGLAVASTELIANL
;
A
#
# COMPACT_ATOMS: atom_id res chain seq x y z
N MET A 1 -4.92 57.29 2.30
CA MET A 1 -5.76 56.18 1.81
C MET A 1 -5.28 54.90 2.48
N ALA A 2 -5.99 54.43 3.52
CA ALA A 2 -5.63 53.21 4.25
C ALA A 2 -6.25 52.00 3.54
N SER A 3 -5.41 51.07 3.11
CA SER A 3 -5.84 49.83 2.44
C SER A 3 -6.25 48.82 3.51
N THR A 4 -7.55 48.58 3.67
CA THR A 4 -8.09 47.56 4.56
C THR A 4 -7.89 46.17 3.94
N VAL A 5 -6.97 45.39 4.50
CA VAL A 5 -6.81 43.98 4.16
C VAL A 5 -8.05 43.23 4.67
N ALA A 6 -8.90 42.80 3.74
CA ALA A 6 -10.07 41.99 4.05
C ALA A 6 -9.61 40.60 4.52
N VAL A 7 -9.85 40.29 5.80
CA VAL A 7 -9.67 38.94 6.36
C VAL A 7 -10.73 38.04 5.75
N ARG A 8 -10.33 37.10 4.87
CA ARG A 8 -11.28 36.10 4.35
C ARG A 8 -11.75 35.22 5.51
N PRO A 9 -13.06 34.98 5.66
CA PRO A 9 -13.55 34.04 6.65
C PRO A 9 -13.02 32.64 6.34
N ARG A 10 -12.47 31.97 7.36
CA ARG A 10 -12.13 30.54 7.29
C ARG A 10 -13.44 29.77 7.06
N SER A 11 -13.64 29.28 5.84
CA SER A 11 -14.71 28.32 5.56
C SER A 11 -14.40 27.05 6.34
N SER A 12 -15.24 26.72 7.33
CA SER A 12 -15.21 25.38 7.91
C SER A 12 -15.55 24.41 6.79
N PRO A 13 -14.68 23.44 6.44
CA PRO A 13 -15.03 22.45 5.45
C PRO A 13 -16.10 21.56 6.08
N ALA A 14 -17.36 21.86 5.80
CA ALA A 14 -18.43 20.91 6.07
C ALA A 14 -18.10 19.66 5.28
N ILE A 15 -17.81 18.55 5.98
CA ILE A 15 -17.61 17.26 5.34
C ILE A 15 -18.91 16.97 4.59
N PRO A 16 -18.88 16.87 3.25
CA PRO A 16 -20.10 16.66 2.50
C PRO A 16 -20.72 15.34 2.95
N ALA A 17 -22.05 15.29 3.08
CA ALA A 17 -22.76 14.07 3.49
C ALA A 17 -22.35 12.85 2.63
N ALA A 18 -21.99 13.08 1.38
CA ALA A 18 -21.43 12.07 0.48
C ALA A 18 -20.08 11.50 0.95
N ALA A 19 -19.16 12.33 1.48
CA ALA A 19 -17.88 11.86 2.01
C ALA A 19 -18.08 11.04 3.30
N LEU A 20 -18.95 11.52 4.20
CA LEU A 20 -19.29 10.77 5.41
C LEU A 20 -19.97 9.44 5.07
N GLY A 21 -20.91 9.47 4.11
CA GLY A 21 -21.58 8.27 3.59
C GLY A 21 -20.60 7.27 2.99
N SER A 22 -19.64 7.73 2.17
CA SER A 22 -18.62 6.85 1.57
C SER A 22 -17.72 6.17 2.59
N LEU A 23 -17.48 6.81 3.74
CA LEU A 23 -16.68 6.24 4.82
C LEU A 23 -17.46 5.23 5.66
N LEU A 24 -18.73 5.52 5.96
CA LEU A 24 -19.57 4.68 6.82
C LEU A 24 -20.16 3.49 6.08
N PHE A 25 -20.35 3.59 4.77
CA PHE A 25 -21.01 2.55 3.99
C PHE A 25 -20.29 1.19 4.02
N PRO A 26 -18.96 1.08 3.78
CA PRO A 26 -18.25 -0.20 3.89
C PRO A 26 -18.32 -0.79 5.31
N ALA A 27 -18.21 0.07 6.34
CA ALA A 27 -18.31 -0.35 7.73
C ALA A 27 -19.72 -0.87 8.07
N GLY A 28 -20.76 -0.23 7.54
CA GLY A 28 -22.14 -0.68 7.70
C GLY A 28 -22.41 -2.03 7.02
N ILE A 29 -21.90 -2.23 5.79
CA ILE A 29 -21.97 -3.54 5.12
C ILE A 29 -21.24 -4.59 5.94
N PHE A 30 -20.02 -4.31 6.41
CA PHE A 30 -19.23 -5.24 7.21
C PHE A 30 -19.98 -5.63 8.50
N ALA A 31 -20.53 -4.65 9.23
CA ALA A 31 -21.34 -4.90 10.42
C ALA A 31 -22.59 -5.75 10.12
N TRP A 32 -23.23 -5.52 8.97
CA TRP A 32 -24.37 -6.32 8.54
C TRP A 32 -23.98 -7.76 8.20
N LEU A 33 -22.89 -7.98 7.45
CA LEU A 33 -22.36 -9.32 7.12
C LEU A 33 -22.02 -10.12 8.37
N LEU A 34 -21.45 -9.49 9.40
CA LEU A 34 -21.19 -10.13 10.70
C LEU A 34 -22.47 -10.69 11.37
N THR A 35 -23.64 -10.09 11.11
CA THR A 35 -24.93 -10.56 11.64
C THR A 35 -25.65 -11.54 10.71
N HIS A 36 -25.19 -11.70 9.46
CA HIS A 36 -25.80 -12.57 8.45
C HIS A 36 -24.76 -13.51 7.81
N PRO A 37 -24.17 -14.45 8.58
CA PRO A 37 -23.10 -15.33 8.06
C PRO A 37 -23.55 -16.24 6.90
N GLN A 38 -24.87 -16.47 6.77
CA GLN A 38 -25.44 -17.25 5.66
C GLN A 38 -25.22 -16.59 4.28
N VAL A 39 -24.99 -15.28 4.24
CA VAL A 39 -24.70 -14.52 3.01
C VAL A 39 -23.21 -14.20 2.84
N ASP A 40 -22.35 -14.68 3.75
CA ASP A 40 -20.90 -14.52 3.70
C ASP A 40 -20.18 -15.89 3.61
N PRO A 41 -20.43 -16.67 2.52
CA PRO A 41 -19.78 -17.96 2.36
C PRO A 41 -18.28 -17.79 2.06
N SER A 42 -17.44 -18.58 2.72
CA SER A 42 -16.00 -18.59 2.44
C SER A 42 -15.70 -19.27 1.11
N LEU A 43 -15.25 -18.49 0.13
CA LEU A 43 -14.79 -19.00 -1.17
C LEU A 43 -13.29 -19.32 -1.09
N VAL A 44 -12.98 -20.59 -0.86
CA VAL A 44 -11.59 -21.07 -0.75
C VAL A 44 -11.08 -21.52 -2.13
N VAL A 45 -10.30 -20.67 -2.79
CA VAL A 45 -9.74 -20.92 -4.14
C VAL A 45 -8.22 -20.70 -4.19
N PRO A 46 -7.41 -21.53 -3.49
CA PRO A 46 -5.99 -21.24 -3.24
C PRO A 46 -5.13 -21.17 -4.51
N ARG A 47 -5.44 -21.99 -5.53
CA ARG A 47 -4.70 -21.97 -6.80
C ARG A 47 -4.91 -20.65 -7.54
N GLN A 48 -6.16 -20.23 -7.68
CA GLN A 48 -6.51 -18.97 -8.35
C GLN A 48 -5.97 -17.78 -7.57
N HIS A 49 -6.10 -17.78 -6.24
CA HIS A 49 -5.55 -16.75 -5.37
C HIS A 49 -4.04 -16.61 -5.57
N PHE A 50 -3.29 -17.72 -5.50
CA PHE A 50 -1.85 -17.73 -5.74
C PHE A 50 -1.46 -17.15 -7.11
N PHE A 51 -2.02 -17.66 -8.21
CA PHE A 51 -1.60 -17.25 -9.55
C PHE A 51 -2.02 -15.82 -9.88
N ILE A 52 -3.28 -15.46 -9.62
CA ILE A 52 -3.81 -14.15 -9.99
C ILE A 52 -3.19 -13.07 -9.11
N VAL A 53 -3.19 -13.24 -7.79
CA VAL A 53 -2.70 -12.21 -6.87
C VAL A 53 -1.20 -12.00 -7.04
N SER A 54 -0.40 -13.08 -7.13
CA SER A 54 1.05 -12.95 -7.32
C SER A 54 1.39 -12.29 -8.66
N ALA A 55 0.76 -12.73 -9.76
CA ALA A 55 1.06 -12.20 -11.09
C ALA A 55 0.66 -10.71 -11.23
N VAL A 56 -0.56 -10.36 -10.80
CA VAL A 56 -1.04 -8.97 -10.88
C VAL A 56 -0.21 -8.06 -9.98
N SER A 57 0.15 -8.51 -8.78
CA SER A 57 0.97 -7.72 -7.85
C SER A 57 2.38 -7.49 -8.37
N LEU A 58 3.00 -8.50 -9.00
CA LEU A 58 4.32 -8.37 -9.60
C LEU A 58 4.30 -7.44 -10.82
N LEU A 59 3.25 -7.51 -11.66
CA LEU A 59 3.05 -6.58 -12.77
C LEU A 59 2.85 -5.14 -12.26
N ALA A 60 2.02 -4.95 -11.23
CA ALA A 60 1.82 -3.66 -10.60
C ALA A 60 3.13 -3.10 -10.01
N PHE A 61 3.91 -3.93 -9.31
CA PHE A 61 5.23 -3.56 -8.80
C PHE A 61 6.17 -3.10 -9.93
N GLY A 62 6.27 -3.89 -11.01
CA GLY A 62 7.13 -3.56 -12.15
C GLY A 62 6.74 -2.25 -12.83
N LEU A 63 5.45 -2.06 -13.10
CA LEU A 63 4.93 -0.81 -13.68
C LEU A 63 5.15 0.38 -12.75
N ALA A 64 4.89 0.22 -11.45
CA ALA A 64 5.11 1.27 -10.47
C ALA A 64 6.59 1.66 -10.36
N ALA A 65 7.51 0.69 -10.42
CA ALA A 65 8.95 0.94 -10.42
C ALA A 65 9.40 1.71 -11.67
N LEU A 66 8.92 1.32 -12.86
CA LEU A 66 9.21 2.05 -14.10
C LEU A 66 8.69 3.49 -14.06
N LEU A 67 7.46 3.68 -13.56
CA LEU A 67 6.88 5.01 -13.39
C LEU A 67 7.60 5.84 -12.32
N ALA A 68 8.07 5.20 -11.24
CA ALA A 68 8.90 5.87 -10.23
C ALA A 68 10.20 6.39 -10.85
N ILE A 69 10.90 5.57 -11.62
CA ILE A 69 12.12 5.97 -12.34
C ILE A 69 11.83 7.15 -13.28
N ALA A 70 10.78 7.04 -14.10
CA ALA A 70 10.37 8.12 -15.00
C ALA A 70 10.04 9.41 -14.24
N SER A 71 9.34 9.32 -13.11
CA SER A 71 8.97 10.48 -12.29
C SER A 71 10.18 11.21 -11.69
N VAL A 72 11.24 10.48 -11.32
CA VAL A 72 12.52 11.07 -10.89
C VAL A 72 13.19 11.79 -12.05
N GLN A 73 13.20 11.20 -13.24
CA GLN A 73 13.82 11.79 -14.44
C GLN A 73 13.17 13.12 -14.84
N ILE A 74 11.86 13.28 -14.64
CA ILE A 74 11.12 14.52 -14.92
C ILE A 74 10.92 15.41 -13.68
N ALA A 75 11.58 15.08 -12.55
CA ALA A 75 11.51 15.79 -11.27
C ALA A 75 10.07 16.00 -10.72
N GLN A 76 9.16 15.04 -10.96
CA GLN A 76 7.78 15.06 -10.47
C GLN A 76 7.62 14.28 -9.17
N TYR A 77 7.98 14.89 -8.04
CA TYR A 77 8.04 14.20 -6.74
C TYR A 77 6.67 13.74 -6.23
N ARG A 78 5.60 14.50 -6.48
CA ARG A 78 4.25 14.04 -6.13
C ARG A 78 3.92 12.70 -6.79
N VAL A 79 4.26 12.57 -8.07
CA VAL A 79 4.07 11.33 -8.83
C VAL A 79 5.00 10.23 -8.30
N LEU A 80 6.25 10.56 -7.96
CA LEU A 80 7.17 9.61 -7.32
C LEU A 80 6.57 8.99 -6.06
N PHE A 81 6.03 9.79 -5.14
CA PHE A 81 5.42 9.25 -3.91
C PHE A 81 4.22 8.35 -4.21
N LEU A 82 3.39 8.67 -5.21
CA LEU A 82 2.32 7.76 -5.65
C LEU A 82 2.89 6.45 -6.21
N CYS A 83 3.92 6.52 -7.05
CA CYS A 83 4.58 5.33 -7.59
C CYS A 83 5.24 4.47 -6.50
N LEU A 84 5.91 5.09 -5.51
CA LEU A 84 6.47 4.38 -4.36
C LEU A 84 5.38 3.69 -3.53
N GLY A 85 4.21 4.32 -3.37
CA GLY A 85 3.06 3.68 -2.75
C GLY A 85 2.63 2.42 -3.51
N PHE A 86 2.38 2.51 -4.82
CA PHE A 86 2.01 1.33 -5.61
C PHE A 86 3.11 0.27 -5.69
N MET A 87 4.38 0.68 -5.67
CA MET A 87 5.53 -0.22 -5.60
C MET A 87 5.54 -0.99 -4.26
N ALA A 88 5.33 -0.30 -3.14
CA ALA A 88 5.22 -0.95 -1.83
C ALA A 88 4.04 -1.92 -1.78
N MET A 89 2.86 -1.49 -2.27
CA MET A 89 1.65 -2.30 -2.32
C MET A 89 1.87 -3.57 -3.15
N GLY A 90 2.39 -3.45 -4.37
CA GLY A 90 2.64 -4.59 -5.25
C GLY A 90 3.71 -5.54 -4.72
N GLY A 91 4.78 -5.01 -4.11
CA GLY A 91 5.82 -5.85 -3.50
C GLY A 91 5.30 -6.68 -2.33
N ILE A 92 4.59 -6.06 -1.40
CA ILE A 92 4.04 -6.75 -0.22
C ILE A 92 2.91 -7.72 -0.62
N PHE A 93 2.02 -7.34 -1.56
CA PHE A 93 1.00 -8.27 -2.06
C PHE A 93 1.56 -9.44 -2.86
N THR A 94 2.75 -9.30 -3.45
CA THR A 94 3.43 -10.44 -4.05
C THR A 94 3.78 -11.47 -2.98
N VAL A 95 4.30 -11.05 -1.83
CA VAL A 95 4.57 -11.93 -0.67
C VAL A 95 3.28 -12.59 -0.17
N HIS A 96 2.21 -11.80 0.02
CA HIS A 96 0.88 -12.32 0.36
C HIS A 96 0.40 -13.41 -0.61
N GLY A 97 0.58 -13.20 -1.91
CA GLY A 97 0.15 -14.14 -2.95
C GLY A 97 0.97 -15.43 -2.93
N ILE A 98 2.31 -15.34 -2.81
CA ILE A 98 3.18 -16.52 -2.84
C ILE A 98 3.03 -17.39 -1.58
N ASP A 99 2.69 -16.78 -0.45
CA ASP A 99 2.47 -17.47 0.83
C ASP A 99 1.07 -18.07 0.97
N THR A 100 0.30 -18.14 -0.13
CA THR A 100 -0.98 -18.86 -0.16
C THR A 100 -0.79 -20.31 0.34
N PRO A 101 -1.44 -20.72 1.44
CA PRO A 101 -1.21 -22.05 2.03
C PRO A 101 -1.58 -23.18 1.08
N GLY A 102 -0.77 -24.23 1.04
CA GLY A 102 -1.03 -25.45 0.26
C GLY A 102 -0.58 -25.40 -1.20
N ILE A 103 0.13 -24.34 -1.63
CA ILE A 103 0.78 -24.28 -2.95
C ILE A 103 2.31 -24.37 -2.83
N LEU A 104 2.97 -23.27 -2.43
CA LEU A 104 4.43 -23.25 -2.24
C LEU A 104 4.83 -23.57 -0.80
N VAL A 105 4.04 -23.12 0.19
CA VAL A 105 4.27 -23.41 1.60
C VAL A 105 3.40 -24.60 2.01
N VAL A 106 4.04 -25.73 2.30
CA VAL A 106 3.42 -27.04 2.54
C VAL A 106 4.06 -27.69 3.78
N GLY A 107 3.32 -28.56 4.47
CA GLY A 107 3.82 -29.25 5.68
C GLY A 107 3.70 -28.40 6.94
N GLU A 108 4.60 -28.57 7.91
CA GLU A 108 4.55 -27.88 9.21
C GLU A 108 4.59 -26.35 9.08
N THR A 109 5.30 -25.83 8.07
CA THR A 109 5.40 -24.39 7.79
C THR A 109 4.10 -23.76 7.28
N ALA A 110 3.15 -24.57 6.76
CA ALA A 110 1.85 -24.08 6.32
C ALA A 110 1.00 -23.52 7.47
N SER A 111 1.28 -23.92 8.71
CA SER A 111 0.63 -23.38 9.91
C SER A 111 0.92 -21.89 10.12
N TYR A 112 2.10 -21.43 9.74
CA TYR A 112 2.53 -20.03 9.84
C TYR A 112 2.18 -19.20 8.59
N ALA A 113 1.98 -19.84 7.45
CA ALA A 113 1.65 -19.18 6.18
C ALA A 113 0.40 -18.30 6.28
N GLY A 114 -0.64 -18.77 7.00
CA GLY A 114 -1.86 -17.98 7.23
C GLY A 114 -1.60 -16.66 7.96
N ALA A 115 -0.70 -16.64 8.94
CA ALA A 115 -0.32 -15.44 9.66
C ALA A 115 0.47 -14.47 8.76
N VAL A 116 1.40 -14.98 7.96
CA VAL A 116 2.15 -14.16 6.99
C VAL A 116 1.22 -13.53 5.95
N VAL A 117 0.27 -14.30 5.41
CA VAL A 117 -0.78 -13.80 4.51
C VAL A 117 -1.57 -12.65 5.17
N GLY A 118 -1.96 -12.80 6.44
CA GLY A 118 -2.66 -11.77 7.22
C GLY A 118 -1.83 -10.51 7.45
N VAL A 119 -0.60 -10.64 7.95
CA VAL A 119 0.32 -9.52 8.20
C VAL A 119 0.61 -8.78 6.89
N SER A 120 0.88 -9.51 5.82
CA SER A 120 1.09 -8.94 4.48
C SER A 120 -0.12 -8.13 4.01
N ALA A 121 -1.34 -8.61 4.25
CA ALA A 121 -2.55 -7.89 3.87
C ALA A 121 -2.63 -6.53 4.58
N TYR A 122 -2.38 -6.46 5.88
CA TYR A 122 -2.39 -5.18 6.60
C TYR A 122 -1.25 -4.25 6.18
N LEU A 123 -0.02 -4.76 6.05
CA LEU A 123 1.13 -3.98 5.63
C LEU A 123 0.95 -3.42 4.20
N SER A 124 0.34 -4.20 3.30
CA SER A 124 0.04 -3.79 1.92
C SER A 124 -0.96 -2.65 1.82
N LEU A 125 -1.69 -2.33 2.89
CA LEU A 125 -2.56 -1.15 2.97
C LEU A 125 -1.87 -0.01 3.73
N PHE A 126 -1.21 -0.33 4.85
CA PHE A 126 -0.61 0.65 5.74
C PHE A 126 0.59 1.39 5.10
N VAL A 127 1.56 0.64 4.59
CA VAL A 127 2.79 1.21 4.02
C VAL A 127 2.50 2.14 2.83
N PRO A 128 1.71 1.75 1.81
CA PRO A 128 1.39 2.65 0.70
C PRO A 128 0.57 3.87 1.12
N ALA A 129 -0.29 3.76 2.13
CA ALA A 129 -1.05 4.90 2.63
C ALA A 129 -0.12 6.03 3.13
N LEU A 130 1.03 5.71 3.73
CA LEU A 130 2.03 6.70 4.14
C LEU A 130 2.61 7.45 2.93
N PHE A 131 2.95 6.73 1.85
CA PHE A 131 3.45 7.34 0.62
C PHE A 131 2.38 8.18 -0.08
N PHE A 132 1.14 7.68 -0.15
CA PHE A 132 0.02 8.43 -0.71
C PHE A 132 -0.27 9.70 0.10
N ALA A 133 -0.28 9.62 1.42
CA ALA A 133 -0.42 10.80 2.27
C ALA A 133 0.72 11.81 2.04
N ALA A 134 1.96 11.34 2.01
CA ALA A 134 3.14 12.18 1.75
C ALA A 134 3.03 12.92 0.40
N SER A 135 2.43 12.32 -0.62
CA SER A 135 2.21 12.95 -1.93
C SER A 135 1.36 14.25 -1.88
N TYR A 136 0.53 14.41 -0.85
CA TYR A 136 -0.30 15.61 -0.63
C TYR A 136 0.28 16.60 0.39
N THR A 137 1.47 16.33 0.93
CA THR A 137 2.13 17.22 1.90
C THR A 137 3.16 18.13 1.24
N PRO A 138 3.49 19.27 1.86
CA PRO A 138 4.55 20.17 1.36
C PRO A 138 5.96 19.55 1.42
N LEU A 139 6.14 18.32 1.92
CA LEU A 139 7.41 17.59 1.79
C LEU A 139 7.87 17.54 0.33
N THR A 140 6.93 17.31 -0.60
CA THR A 140 7.23 17.25 -2.04
C THR A 140 7.90 18.54 -2.54
N ALA A 141 7.38 19.70 -2.15
CA ALA A 141 7.95 21.01 -2.48
C ALA A 141 9.30 21.29 -1.78
N ALA A 142 9.54 20.70 -0.60
CA ALA A 142 10.84 20.80 0.07
C ALA A 142 11.93 20.01 -0.66
N PHE A 143 11.58 18.86 -1.24
CA PHE A 143 12.47 18.08 -2.10
C PHE A 143 12.76 18.80 -3.43
N GLU A 144 11.78 19.50 -4.01
CA GLU A 144 11.97 20.31 -5.23
C GLU A 144 12.94 21.47 -5.03
N ARG A 145 12.92 22.13 -3.86
CA ARG A 145 13.67 23.37 -3.63
C ARG A 145 15.13 23.17 -3.25
N ARG A 146 15.55 21.98 -2.82
CA ARG A 146 16.83 21.82 -2.11
C ARG A 146 17.99 21.23 -2.91
N LEU A 147 17.82 20.55 -4.05
CA LEU A 147 18.95 19.80 -4.63
C LEU A 147 19.00 19.80 -6.17
N PRO A 148 20.11 20.27 -6.79
CA PRO A 148 20.37 20.14 -8.23
C PRO A 148 20.67 18.70 -8.69
N PHE A 149 20.90 17.77 -7.75
CA PHE A 149 20.98 16.32 -7.97
C PHE A 149 20.20 15.62 -6.86
N SER A 150 18.95 15.22 -7.14
CA SER A 150 18.03 14.81 -6.09
C SER A 150 18.26 13.35 -5.64
N PRO A 151 18.33 13.06 -4.32
CA PRO A 151 18.45 11.73 -3.75
C PRO A 151 17.16 10.91 -3.91
N ALA A 152 16.16 11.41 -4.63
CA ALA A 152 14.89 10.72 -4.84
C ALA A 152 15.02 9.34 -5.51
N GLY A 153 16.04 9.12 -6.34
CA GLY A 153 16.35 7.78 -6.85
C GLY A 153 16.71 6.78 -5.74
N TRP A 154 17.33 7.23 -4.64
CA TRP A 154 17.61 6.38 -3.48
C TRP A 154 16.36 5.92 -2.76
N LEU A 155 15.25 6.64 -2.84
CA LEU A 155 13.98 6.18 -2.26
C LEU A 155 13.49 4.91 -2.96
N ILE A 156 13.66 4.83 -4.29
CA ILE A 156 13.32 3.63 -5.07
C ILE A 156 14.20 2.47 -4.64
N VAL A 157 15.52 2.69 -4.54
CA VAL A 157 16.49 1.65 -4.14
C VAL A 157 16.24 1.18 -2.71
N LEU A 158 16.02 2.11 -1.78
CA LEU A 158 15.75 1.81 -0.37
C LEU A 158 14.46 1.01 -0.22
N LEU A 159 13.38 1.44 -0.89
CA LEU A 159 12.12 0.71 -0.86
C LEU A 159 12.26 -0.68 -1.49
N ALA A 160 12.89 -0.80 -2.67
CA ALA A 160 13.15 -2.09 -3.29
C ALA A 160 13.94 -3.02 -2.35
N THR A 161 14.97 -2.49 -1.69
CA THR A 161 15.79 -3.24 -0.73
C THR A 161 14.95 -3.69 0.47
N ALA A 162 14.12 -2.81 1.04
CA ALA A 162 13.24 -3.17 2.15
C ALA A 162 12.23 -4.27 1.75
N LEU A 163 11.67 -4.19 0.53
CA LEU A 163 10.76 -5.21 0.00
C LEU A 163 11.46 -6.54 -0.25
N LEU A 164 12.69 -6.53 -0.76
CA LEU A 164 13.50 -7.74 -0.93
C LEU A 164 13.85 -8.39 0.42
N ILE A 165 14.23 -7.59 1.42
CA ILE A 165 14.47 -8.08 2.78
C ILE A 165 13.18 -8.70 3.35
N TYR A 166 12.06 -8.00 3.22
CA TYR A 166 10.76 -8.49 3.70
C TYR A 166 10.36 -9.81 3.03
N GLY A 167 10.42 -9.90 1.70
CA GLY A 167 10.13 -11.14 0.98
C GLY A 167 11.11 -12.27 1.31
N GLY A 168 12.40 -11.95 1.46
CA GLY A 168 13.41 -12.91 1.90
C GLY A 168 13.13 -13.45 3.30
N LEU A 169 12.74 -12.59 4.25
CA LEU A 169 12.36 -12.99 5.61
C LEU A 169 11.07 -13.83 5.63
N ALA A 170 10.09 -13.50 4.77
CA ALA A 170 8.85 -14.27 4.67
C ALA A 170 9.09 -15.72 4.25
N VAL A 171 9.99 -15.90 3.26
CA VAL A 171 10.35 -17.23 2.73
C VAL A 171 11.31 -17.98 3.66
N ALA A 172 12.31 -17.31 4.23
CA ALA A 172 13.37 -17.97 5.01
C ALA A 172 13.04 -18.11 6.51
N SER A 173 12.10 -17.32 7.04
CA SER A 173 11.80 -17.23 8.47
C SER A 173 10.33 -16.88 8.70
N THR A 174 9.44 -17.69 8.11
CA THR A 174 7.98 -17.54 8.19
C THR A 174 7.49 -17.39 9.64
N GLU A 175 8.12 -18.08 10.59
CA GLU A 175 7.83 -17.99 12.03
C GLU A 175 8.07 -16.58 12.61
N LEU A 176 9.10 -15.88 12.16
CA LEU A 176 9.45 -14.55 12.68
C LEU A 176 8.39 -13.51 12.27
N ILE A 177 7.88 -13.61 11.04
CA ILE A 177 6.80 -12.74 10.55
C ILE A 177 5.45 -13.13 11.16
N ALA A 178 5.20 -14.43 11.37
CA ALA A 178 3.96 -14.91 11.96
C ALA A 178 3.73 -14.43 13.42
N ASN A 179 4.79 -14.01 14.11
CA ASN A 179 4.75 -13.51 15.49
C ASN A 179 4.62 -11.97 15.59
N LEU A 180 4.49 -11.24 14.48
CA LEU A 180 4.24 -9.79 14.44
C LEU A 180 2.74 -9.47 14.57
#